data_AF-A0A9D8ENK7-F1
#
_entry.id   AF-A0A9D8ENK7-F1
#
_cell.length_a   1.000
_cell.length_b   1.000
_cell.length_c   1.000
_cell.angle_alpha   90.00
_cell.angle_beta   90.00
_cell.angle_gamma   90.00
#
_symmetry.space_group_name_H-M   'P 1'
#
loop_
_entity.id
_entity.type
_entity.pdbx_description
1 polymer ?
#
loop_
_entity_poly.entity_id
_entity_poly.type
_entity_poly.pdbx_seq_one_letter_code
_entity_poly.pdbx_strand_id
1 'polypeptide(L)' 'MKTSPNVINKVAVVRCNSYSKKELIQKIENCVAIIGGFKKYIYRGKKILLKPNLLSASKLELAVTTHPVF' A
#
# COMPACT_ATOMS: atom_id res chain seq x y z
N MET A 1 11.63 14.94 -25.40
CA MET A 1 10.65 14.32 -24.47
C MET A 1 10.25 12.98 -25.06
N LYS A 2 10.54 11.85 -24.40
CA LYS A 2 10.02 10.54 -24.82
C LYS A 2 8.59 10.44 -24.28
N THR A 3 7.60 10.47 -25.15
CA THR A 3 6.20 10.19 -24.80
C THR A 3 6.09 8.69 -24.59
N SER A 4 6.00 8.25 -23.33
CA SER A 4 5.65 6.87 -23.01
C SER A 4 4.28 6.55 -23.59
N PRO A 5 4.06 5.32 -24.12
CA PRO A 5 2.76 4.92 -24.64
C PRO A 5 1.68 5.09 -23.56
N ASN A 6 0.46 5.44 -23.98
CA ASN A 6 -0.66 5.69 -23.08
C ASN A 6 -1.10 4.36 -22.45
N VAL A 7 -0.45 3.96 -21.35
CA VAL A 7 -0.77 2.74 -20.61
C VAL A 7 -2.02 3.00 -19.77
N ILE A 8 -3.13 2.35 -20.13
CA ILE A 8 -4.32 2.32 -19.27
C ILE A 8 -3.98 1.52 -18.02
N ASN A 9 -3.74 2.21 -16.92
CA ASN A 9 -3.48 1.58 -15.63
C ASN A 9 -4.80 1.15 -14.98
N LYS A 10 -4.92 -0.14 -14.64
CA LYS A 10 -6.05 -0.64 -13.86
C LYS A 10 -5.85 -0.27 -12.40
N VAL A 11 -6.82 0.43 -11.82
CA VAL A 11 -6.82 0.88 -10.42
C VAL A 11 -7.99 0.24 -9.69
N ALA A 12 -7.75 -0.24 -8.46
CA ALA A 12 -8.79 -0.69 -7.54
C ALA A 12 -8.92 0.32 -6.39
N VAL A 13 -10.16 0.69 -6.06
CA VAL A 13 -10.49 1.59 -4.95
C VAL A 13 -11.65 0.98 -4.18
N VAL A 14 -11.50 0.86 -2.86
CA VAL A 14 -12.55 0.35 -1.98
C VAL A 14 -12.75 1.32 -0.82
N ARG A 15 -14.02 1.58 -0.46
CA ARG A 15 -14.37 2.41 0.70
C ARG A 15 -14.07 1.67 2.02
N CYS A 16 -13.33 2.35 2.91
CA CYS A 16 -13.06 1.97 4.29
C CYS A 16 -13.65 3.05 5.20
N ASN A 17 -14.62 2.69 6.04
CA ASN A 17 -15.37 3.67 6.84
C ASN A 17 -14.69 4.00 8.17
N SER A 18 -13.83 3.10 8.65
CA SER A 18 -13.01 3.32 9.83
C SER A 18 -11.57 2.87 9.58
N TYR A 19 -10.66 3.37 10.41
CA TYR A 19 -9.32 2.82 10.52
C TYR A 19 -9.24 1.71 11.59
N SER A 20 -10.33 1.00 11.91
CA SER A 20 -10.18 -0.15 12.82
C SER A 20 -9.30 -1.22 12.16
N LYS A 21 -8.38 -1.83 12.91
CA LYS A 21 -7.45 -2.84 12.39
C LYS A 21 -8.17 -3.96 11.62
N LYS A 22 -9.31 -4.41 12.13
CA LYS A 22 -10.16 -5.42 11.51
C LYS A 22 -10.67 -4.97 10.13
N GLU A 23 -11.23 -3.76 10.04
CA GLU A 23 -11.74 -3.25 8.77
C GLU A 23 -10.60 -2.98 7.78
N LEU A 24 -9.49 -2.40 8.23
CA LEU A 24 -8.32 -2.13 7.39
C LEU A 24 -7.80 -3.39 6.72
N ILE A 25 -7.55 -4.46 7.49
CA ILE A 25 -7.08 -5.74 6.94
C ILE A 25 -8.05 -6.23 5.85
N GLN A 26 -9.34 -6.26 6.16
CA GLN A 26 -10.37 -6.72 5.23
C GLN A 26 -10.41 -5.88 3.94
N LYS A 27 -10.33 -4.55 4.05
CA LYS A 27 -10.40 -3.65 2.88
C LYS A 27 -9.13 -3.71 2.03
N ILE A 28 -7.95 -3.85 2.65
CA ILE A 28 -6.69 -4.03 1.94
C ILE A 28 -6.70 -5.35 1.16
N GLU A 29 -7.11 -6.45 1.80
CA GLU A 29 -7.24 -7.76 1.14
C GLU A 29 -8.18 -7.70 -0.07
N ASN A 30 -9.35 -7.04 0.08
CA ASN A 30 -10.30 -6.85 -1.01
C ASN A 30 -9.71 -6.01 -2.17
N CYS A 31 -9.07 -4.89 -1.87
CA CYS A 31 -8.39 -4.05 -2.87
C CYS A 31 -7.36 -4.87 -3.68
N VAL A 32 -6.55 -5.66 -2.99
CA VAL A 32 -5.50 -6.45 -3.64
C VAL A 32 -6.09 -7.61 -4.44
N ALA A 33 -7.17 -8.23 -3.96
CA ALA A 33 -7.89 -9.28 -4.69
C ALA A 33 -8.39 -8.79 -6.06
N ILE A 34 -8.93 -7.56 -6.14
CA ILE A 34 -9.44 -6.97 -7.40
C ILE A 34 -8.34 -6.86 -8.48
N ILE A 35 -7.08 -6.61 -8.10
CA ILE A 35 -5.95 -6.51 -9.04
C ILE A 35 -5.24 -7.86 -9.31
N GLY A 36 -5.77 -8.96 -8.75
CA GLY A 36 -5.29 -10.32 -8.97
C GLY A 36 -4.64 -11.00 -7.76
N GLY A 37 -4.72 -10.38 -6.57
CA GLY A 37 -4.32 -10.99 -5.31
C GLY A 37 -2.82 -10.97 -5.04
N PHE A 38 -2.44 -11.15 -3.76
CA PHE A 38 -1.04 -11.11 -3.34
C PHE A 38 -0.19 -12.18 -4.01
N LYS A 39 -0.71 -13.40 -4.21
CA LYS A 39 0.06 -14.52 -4.81
C LYS A 39 0.56 -14.23 -6.24
N LYS A 40 -0.13 -13.37 -6.99
CA LYS A 40 0.31 -12.89 -8.31
C LYS A 40 1.60 -12.08 -8.23
N TYR A 41 1.79 -11.33 -7.14
CA TYR A 41 2.89 -10.39 -6.97
C TYR A 41 3.95 -10.82 -5.96
N ILE A 42 3.59 -11.68 -5.00
CA ILE A 42 4.42 -12.14 -3.88
C ILE A 42 4.36 -13.67 -3.86
N TYR A 43 5.48 -14.31 -4.15
CA TYR A 43 5.62 -15.76 -4.16
C TYR A 43 7.05 -16.16 -3.80
N ARG A 44 7.23 -17.43 -3.42
CA ARG A 44 8.52 -17.97 -2.99
C ARG A 44 9.57 -17.79 -4.08
N GLY A 45 10.76 -17.31 -3.70
CA GLY A 45 11.88 -17.07 -4.62
C GLY A 45 11.84 -15.70 -5.33
N LYS A 46 10.76 -14.93 -5.20
CA LYS A 46 10.74 -13.56 -5.72
C LYS A 46 11.57 -12.63 -4.84
N LYS A 47 12.44 -11.83 -5.47
CA LYS A 47 13.14 -10.72 -4.82
C LYS A 47 12.21 -9.52 -4.76
N ILE A 48 11.93 -9.06 -3.54
CA ILE A 48 11.07 -7.91 -3.28
C ILE A 48 11.95 -6.82 -2.67
N LEU A 49 11.94 -5.64 -3.28
CA LEU A 49 12.55 -4.47 -2.69
C LEU A 49 11.62 -3.94 -1.61
N LEU A 50 12.07 -3.97 -0.35
CA LEU A 50 11.42 -3.21 0.70
C LEU A 50 11.95 -1.77 0.62
N LYS A 51 11.05 -0.79 0.50
CA LYS A 51 11.39 0.63 0.55
C LYS A 51 10.98 1.20 1.92
N PRO A 52 11.70 0.90 3.01
CA PRO A 52 11.43 1.55 4.28
C PRO A 52 11.68 3.06 4.11
N ASN A 53 10.79 3.88 4.65
CA ASN A 53 11.07 5.30 4.78
C ASN A 53 12.04 5.46 5.96
N LEU A 54 13.30 5.86 5.72
CA LEU A 54 14.28 6.14 6.77
C LEU A 54 14.07 7.57 7.27
N LEU A 55 13.20 7.72 8.26
CA LEU A 55 12.78 9.00 8.78
C LEU A 55 13.58 9.36 10.03
N SER A 56 13.98 10.62 10.15
CA SER A 56 14.57 11.14 11.38
C SER A 56 13.51 11.27 12.48
N ALA A 57 13.93 11.20 13.75
CA ALA A 57 13.04 11.44 14.87
C ALA A 57 12.40 12.84 14.76
N SER A 58 11.11 12.93 15.06
CA SER A 58 10.32 14.14 14.95
C SER A 58 9.17 14.09 15.96
N LYS A 59 8.65 15.26 16.34
CA LYS A 59 7.48 15.31 17.22
C LYS A 59 6.24 14.75 16.52
N LEU A 60 5.32 14.19 17.30
CA LEU A 60 4.13 13.49 16.80
C LEU A 60 3.23 14.40 15.94
N GLU A 61 3.12 15.67 16.32
CA GLU A 61 2.24 16.66 15.66
C GLU A 61 2.69 16.98 14.22
N LEU A 62 3.95 16.65 13.88
CA LEU A 62 4.50 16.87 12.55
C LEU A 62 4.13 15.73 11.57
N ALA A 63 3.58 14.62 12.06
CA ALA A 63 3.20 13.45 11.26
C ALA A 63 4.31 12.95 10.30
N VAL A 64 5.58 13.12 10.69
CA VAL A 64 6.74 12.71 9.90
C VAL A 64 6.90 11.20 9.93
N THR A 65 6.77 10.58 11.11
CA THR A 65 6.85 9.13 11.33
C THR A 65 5.46 8.50 11.43
N THR A 66 5.36 7.21 11.09
CA THR A 66 4.12 6.44 11.22
C THR A 66 3.58 6.52 12.65
N HIS A 67 2.30 6.85 12.78
CA HIS A 67 1.65 6.98 14.08
C HIS A 67 1.55 5.60 14.77
N PRO A 68 2.00 5.44 16.03
CA PRO A 68 2.16 4.12 16.68
C PRO A 68 0.84 3.41 17.00
N VAL A 69 -0.30 4.12 16.93
CA VAL A 69 -1.64 3.53 17.10
C VAL A 69 -2.06 2.70 15.86
N PHE A 70 -1.27 2.73 14.78
CA PHE A 70 -1.43 1.93 13.57
C PHE A 70 -0.34 0.90 13.36
#